data_AF-A0A423TTZ2-F1
#
_entry.id   AF-A0A423TTZ2-F1
#
_cell.length_a   1.000
_cell.length_b   1.000
_cell.length_c   1.000
_cell.angle_alpha   90.00
_cell.angle_beta   90.00
_cell.angle_gamma   90.00
#
_symmetry.space_group_name_H-M   'P 1'
#
loop_
_entity.id
_entity.type
_entity.pdbx_description
1 polymer ?
#
loop_
_entity_poly.entity_id
_entity_poly.type
_entity_poly.pdbx_seq_one_letter_code
_entity_poly.pdbx_strand_id
1 'polypeptide(L)'
;MESVTMPNYSYVFKFEEDFDTLEKRRWMRENWMMCFYYIGAYMIVIYGGQLYMQTRPRFELRIPLFMWNVFLAVFSIWGAYRSAPELLYVLNNHGFHYSVCIPGPR
;
A
#
# COMPACT_ATOMS: atom_id res chain seq x y z
N MET A 1 -24.08 -13.94 14.22
CA MET A 1 -23.53 -12.59 14.43
C MET A 1 -22.28 -12.77 15.26
N GLU A 2 -21.18 -13.18 14.59
CA GLU A 2 -19.90 -13.35 15.27
C GLU A 2 -19.27 -11.98 15.39
N SER A 3 -19.25 -11.45 16.61
CA SER A 3 -18.50 -10.26 16.97
C SER A 3 -17.02 -10.56 16.76
N VAL A 4 -16.46 -10.06 15.65
CA VAL A 4 -15.00 -9.98 15.46
C VAL A 4 -14.50 -9.06 16.57
N THR A 5 -14.06 -9.64 17.69
CA THR A 5 -13.38 -8.92 18.75
C THR A 5 -12.11 -8.34 18.17
N MET A 6 -12.12 -7.02 17.93
CA MET A 6 -10.93 -6.30 17.53
C MET A 6 -9.86 -6.53 18.61
N PRO A 7 -8.65 -7.01 18.25
CA PRO A 7 -7.59 -7.16 19.21
C PRO A 7 -7.33 -5.80 19.87
N ASN A 8 -7.01 -5.80 21.16
CA ASN A 8 -6.74 -4.61 21.95
C ASN A 8 -5.48 -3.90 21.42
N TYR A 9 -5.64 -3.09 20.37
CA TYR A 9 -4.63 -2.12 19.96
C TYR A 9 -4.72 -0.95 20.94
N SER A 10 -3.61 -0.56 21.56
CA SER A 10 -3.62 0.54 22.53
C SER A 10 -3.69 1.93 21.89
N TYR A 11 -3.62 2.03 20.55
CA TYR A 11 -3.66 3.31 19.85
C TYR A 11 -4.26 3.16 18.43
N VAL A 12 -5.38 3.81 18.18
CA VAL A 12 -5.86 4.17 16.83
C VAL A 12 -5.44 5.60 16.64
N PHE A 13 -4.73 5.88 15.54
CA PHE A 13 -4.43 7.27 15.24
C PHE A 13 -5.74 7.97 14.85
N LYS A 14 -5.92 9.23 15.25
CA LYS A 14 -7.13 10.02 14.89
C LYS A 14 -7.38 10.08 13.37
N PHE A 15 -6.34 9.94 12.55
CA PHE A 15 -6.49 9.88 11.09
C PHE A 15 -7.02 8.53 10.58
N GLU A 16 -6.82 7.43 11.31
CA GLU A 16 -7.41 6.11 10.98
C GLU A 16 -8.90 6.10 11.32
N GLU A 17 -9.31 6.80 12.38
CA GLU A 17 -10.70 6.90 12.85
C GLU A 17 -11.56 7.78 11.92
N ASP A 18 -11.00 8.88 11.41
CA ASP A 18 -11.68 9.81 10.50
C ASP A 18 -11.67 9.32 9.03
N PHE A 19 -11.05 8.16 8.74
CA PHE A 19 -10.92 7.66 7.38
C PHE A 19 -12.22 6.98 6.91
N ASP A 20 -12.99 7.67 6.07
CA ASP A 20 -14.19 7.09 5.43
C ASP A 20 -13.82 6.02 4.39
N THR A 21 -13.75 4.78 4.84
CA THR A 21 -13.42 3.62 3.99
C THR A 21 -14.41 3.42 2.85
N LEU A 22 -15.68 3.77 3.02
CA LEU A 22 -16.74 3.54 2.02
C LEU A 22 -16.66 4.57 0.90
N GLU A 23 -16.48 5.84 1.25
CA GLU A 23 -16.31 6.92 0.27
C GLU A 23 -15.05 6.69 -0.58
N LYS A 24 -13.92 6.32 0.05
CA LYS A 24 -12.67 6.05 -0.68
C LYS A 24 -12.75 4.83 -1.57
N ARG A 25 -13.43 3.76 -1.12
CA ARG A 25 -13.70 2.58 -1.96
C ARG A 25 -14.59 2.90 -3.16
N ARG A 26 -15.61 3.73 -2.97
CA ARG A 26 -16.48 4.18 -4.06
C ARG A 26 -15.69 5.00 -5.07
N TRP A 27 -14.91 5.98 -4.60
CA TRP A 27 -14.05 6.79 -5.45
C TRP A 27 -13.07 5.95 -6.27
N MET A 28 -12.42 4.96 -5.65
CA MET A 28 -11.47 4.07 -6.32
C MET A 28 -12.15 3.23 -7.42
N ARG A 29 -13.39 2.79 -7.20
CA ARG A 29 -14.18 2.05 -8.19
C ARG A 29 -14.60 2.93 -9.36
N GLU A 30 -14.99 4.17 -9.10
CA GLU A 30 -15.42 5.12 -10.14
C GLU A 30 -14.22 5.62 -10.96
N ASN A 31 -13.07 5.81 -10.32
CA ASN A 31 -11.88 6.40 -10.93
C ASN A 31 -10.78 5.36 -11.23
N TRP A 32 -11.12 4.08 -11.30
CA TRP A 32 -10.15 2.99 -11.56
C TRP A 32 -9.34 3.20 -12.85
N MET A 33 -9.92 3.89 -13.84
CA MET A 33 -9.25 4.22 -15.11
C MET A 33 -8.08 5.21 -14.93
N MET A 34 -8.03 5.97 -13.83
CA MET A 34 -6.89 6.85 -13.50
C MET A 34 -5.57 6.09 -13.48
N CYS A 35 -5.59 4.81 -13.10
CA CYS A 35 -4.42 3.92 -13.15
C CYS A 35 -3.78 3.87 -14.54
N PHE A 36 -4.58 3.82 -15.61
CA PHE A 36 -4.04 3.79 -16.98
C PHE A 36 -3.34 5.10 -17.35
N TYR A 37 -3.88 6.24 -16.91
CA TYR A 37 -3.24 7.53 -17.14
C TYR A 37 -1.88 7.62 -16.43
N TYR A 38 -1.78 7.15 -15.19
CA TYR A 38 -0.51 7.11 -14.46
C TYR A 38 0.51 6.17 -15.10
N ILE A 39 0.10 4.98 -15.55
CA ILE A 39 0.97 4.03 -16.26
C ILE A 39 1.46 4.64 -17.58
N GLY A 40 0.55 5.25 -18.36
CA GLY A 40 0.91 5.91 -19.61
C GLY A 40 1.91 7.05 -19.39
N ALA A 41 1.67 7.91 -18.40
CA ALA A 41 2.59 8.99 -18.04
C ALA A 41 3.96 8.44 -17.60
N TYR A 42 3.98 7.39 -16.77
CA TYR A 42 5.22 6.74 -16.34
C TYR A 42 6.03 6.22 -17.53
N MET A 43 5.40 5.53 -18.48
CA MET A 43 6.06 5.02 -19.68
C MET A 43 6.65 6.15 -20.53
N ILE A 44 5.91 7.25 -20.72
CA ILE A 44 6.39 8.43 -21.45
C ILE A 44 7.64 9.02 -20.78
N VAL A 45 7.63 9.16 -19.45
CA VAL A 45 8.77 9.69 -18.69
C VAL A 45 9.99 8.77 -18.81
N ILE A 46 9.81 7.45 -18.75
CA ILE A 46 10.91 6.48 -18.89
C ILE A 46 11.52 6.55 -20.28
N TYR A 47 10.73 6.44 -21.35
CA TYR A 47 11.26 6.49 -22.71
C TYR A 47 11.83 7.86 -23.07
N GLY A 48 11.17 8.94 -22.65
CA GLY A 48 11.66 10.31 -22.84
C GLY A 48 12.99 10.55 -22.11
N GLY A 49 13.09 10.08 -20.86
CA GLY A 49 14.33 10.15 -20.08
C GLY A 49 15.45 9.31 -20.69
N GLN A 50 15.15 8.13 -21.23
CA GLN A 50 16.12 7.29 -21.94
C GLN A 50 16.66 7.99 -23.18
N LEU A 51 15.80 8.55 -24.04
CA LEU A 51 16.22 9.29 -25.23
C LEU A 51 17.09 10.50 -24.86
N TYR A 52 16.70 11.23 -23.81
CA TYR A 52 17.44 12.38 -23.31
C TYR A 52 18.83 12.00 -22.74
N MET A 53 18.93 10.85 -22.08
CA MET A 53 20.20 10.37 -21.52
C MET A 53 21.14 9.73 -22.53
N GLN A 54 20.72 9.42 -23.76
CA GLN A 54 21.61 8.84 -24.79
C GLN A 54 22.82 9.73 -25.10
N THR A 55 22.69 11.06 -24.95
CA THR A 55 23.74 12.04 -25.25
C THR A 55 24.50 12.50 -24.00
N ARG A 56 24.21 11.95 -22.81
CA ARG A 56 24.74 12.41 -21.52
C ARG A 56 25.43 11.28 -20.75
N PRO A 57 26.45 11.59 -19.92
CA PRO A 57 27.06 10.61 -19.03
C PRO A 57 26.07 10.15 -17.95
N ARG A 58 26.21 8.89 -17.52
CA ARG A 58 25.40 8.28 -16.46
C ARG A 58 25.46 9.10 -15.18
N PHE A 59 24.31 9.30 -14.55
CA PHE A 59 24.23 9.93 -13.24
C PHE A 59 24.56 8.92 -12.13
N GLU A 60 25.38 9.33 -11.16
CA GLU A 60 25.66 8.55 -9.95
C GLU A 60 24.55 8.77 -8.90
N LEU A 61 23.44 8.03 -9.03
CA LEU A 61 22.29 8.12 -8.10
C LEU A 61 22.44 7.25 -6.84
N ARG A 62 23.67 6.89 -6.43
CA ARG A 62 23.87 5.95 -5.31
C ARG A 62 23.23 6.42 -4.01
N ILE A 63 23.40 7.70 -3.67
CA ILE A 63 22.83 8.30 -2.45
C ILE A 63 21.28 8.38 -2.52
N PRO A 64 20.66 8.95 -3.57
CA PRO A 64 19.20 9.01 -3.65
C PRO A 64 18.56 7.62 -3.74
N LEU A 65 19.16 6.64 -4.44
CA LEU A 65 18.68 5.26 -4.43
C LEU A 65 18.75 4.64 -3.03
N PHE A 66 19.83 4.88 -2.29
CA PHE A 66 19.95 4.38 -0.92
C PHE A 66 18.85 4.96 -0.03
N MET A 67 18.64 6.29 -0.06
CA MET A 67 17.57 6.95 0.70
C MET A 67 16.18 6.42 0.32
N TRP A 68 15.93 6.20 -0.96
CA TRP A 68 14.67 5.63 -1.44
C TRP A 68 14.43 4.22 -0.88
N ASN A 69 15.45 3.35 -0.90
CA ASN A 69 15.34 2.00 -0.34
C ASN A 69 15.12 2.03 1.18
N VAL A 70 15.79 2.92 1.91
CA VAL A 70 15.58 3.08 3.36
C VAL A 70 14.15 3.55 3.65
N PHE A 71 13.65 4.54 2.90
CA PHE A 71 12.27 5.00 3.04
C PHE A 71 11.26 3.88 2.79
N LEU A 72 11.42 3.11 1.70
CA LEU A 72 10.57 1.96 1.40
C LEU A 72 10.65 0.88 2.50
N ALA A 73 11.84 0.63 3.05
CA ALA A 73 12.01 -0.33 4.14
C ALA A 73 11.30 0.11 5.42
N VAL A 74 11.43 1.37 5.82
CA VAL A 74 10.72 1.93 6.99
C VAL A 74 9.20 1.86 6.78
N PHE A 75 8.72 2.25 5.60
CA PHE A 75 7.30 2.15 5.25
C PHE A 75 6.79 0.71 5.32
N SER A 76 7.57 -0.24 4.79
CA SER A 76 7.23 -1.66 4.81
C SER A 76 7.19 -2.23 6.23
N ILE A 77 8.19 -1.92 7.07
CA ILE A 77 8.22 -2.35 8.47
C ILE A 77 7.02 -1.78 9.23
N TRP A 78 6.68 -0.52 9.00
CA TRP A 78 5.55 0.12 9.66
C TRP A 78 4.21 -0.52 9.27
N GLY A 79 4.00 -0.77 7.97
CA GLY A 79 2.83 -1.49 7.47
C GLY A 79 2.75 -2.92 8.02
N ALA A 80 3.87 -3.65 8.04
CA ALA A 80 3.93 -5.00 8.61
C ALA A 80 3.63 -4.99 10.11
N TYR A 81 4.21 -4.07 10.88
CA TYR A 81 3.95 -3.96 12.32
C TYR A 81 2.47 -3.72 12.63
N ARG A 82 1.75 -2.99 11.76
CA ARG A 82 0.32 -2.71 11.93
C ARG A 82 -0.58 -3.87 11.46
N SER A 83 -0.28 -4.46 10.30
CA SER A 83 -1.12 -5.51 9.70
C SER A 83 -0.81 -6.93 10.19
N ALA A 84 0.43 -7.22 10.61
CA ALA A 84 0.84 -8.53 11.08
C ALA A 84 0.08 -9.04 12.33
N PRO A 85 -0.19 -8.24 13.39
CA PRO A 85 -0.89 -8.76 14.56
C PRO A 85 -2.33 -9.19 14.24
N GLU A 86 -3.02 -8.44 13.37
CA GLU A 86 -4.35 -8.80 12.88
C GLU A 86 -4.28 -10.09 12.05
N LEU A 87 -3.34 -10.16 11.10
CA LEU A 87 -3.16 -11.33 10.24
C LEU A 87 -2.81 -12.60 11.04
N LEU A 88 -1.90 -12.49 12.02
CA LEU A 88 -1.49 -13.60 12.89
C LEU A 88 -2.63 -14.05 13.80
N TYR A 89 -3.44 -13.11 14.31
CA TYR A 89 -4.62 -13.43 15.13
C TYR A 89 -5.67 -14.20 14.33
N VAL A 90 -5.99 -13.76 13.11
CA VAL A 90 -6.96 -14.45 12.23
C VAL A 90 -6.43 -15.81 11.80
N LEU A 91 -5.15 -15.90 11.45
CA LEU A 91 -4.51 -17.15 11.02
C LEU A 91 -4.49 -18.20 12.14
N ASN A 92 -4.22 -17.80 13.39
CA ASN A 92 -4.13 -18.71 14.53
C ASN A 92 -5.50 -19.18 15.05
N ASN A 93 -6.52 -18.31 15.02
CA ASN A 93 -7.84 -18.62 15.59
C ASN A 93 -8.85 -19.18 14.59
N HIS A 94 -8.77 -18.79 13.31
CA HIS A 94 -9.78 -19.15 12.31
C HIS A 94 -9.23 -19.94 11.12
N GLY A 95 -7.91 -20.14 11.05
CA GLY A 95 -7.24 -20.89 9.97
C GLY A 95 -7.17 -20.15 8.64
N PHE A 96 -6.32 -20.64 7.72
CA PHE A 96 -6.02 -19.98 6.44
C PHE A 96 -7.26 -19.77 5.54
N HIS A 97 -8.24 -20.69 5.62
CA HIS A 97 -9.45 -20.63 4.82
C HIS A 97 -10.38 -19.47 5.23
N TYR A 98 -10.44 -19.12 6.53
CA TYR A 98 -11.25 -18.03 7.03
C TYR A 98 -10.60 -16.66 6.76
N SER A 99 -9.26 -16.58 6.79
CA SER A 99 -8.52 -15.34 6.47
C SER A 99 -8.61 -14.91 5.00
N VAL A 100 -8.80 -15.85 4.06
CA VAL A 100 -8.74 -15.56 2.62
C VAL A 100 -10.13 -15.56 1.96
N CYS A 101 -11.06 -16.41 2.42
CA CYS A 101 -12.33 -16.64 1.71
C CYS A 101 -13.53 -15.85 2.27
N ILE A 102 -13.37 -15.08 3.36
CA ILE A 102 -14.48 -14.31 3.92
C ILE A 102 -14.44 -12.87 3.43
N PRO A 103 -15.48 -12.42 2.70
CA PRO A 103 -15.57 -11.03 2.31
C PRO A 103 -15.73 -10.16 3.56
N GLY A 104 -14.91 -9.12 3.69
CA GLY A 104 -15.05 -8.12 4.74
C GLY A 104 -16.46 -7.52 4.75
N PRO A 105 -16.94 -7.01 5.90
CA PRO A 105 -18.29 -6.49 6.05
C PRO A 105 -18.59 -5.45 4.96
N ARG A 106 -19.81 -5.56 4.39
CA ARG A 106 -20.30 -4.69 3.32
C ARG A 106 -20.45 -3.26 3.77
#